data_AF-A0A3C0R153-F1
#
_entry.id   AF-A0A3C0R153-F1
#
_cell.length_a   1.000
_cell.length_b   1.000
_cell.length_c   1.000
_cell.angle_alpha   90.00
_cell.angle_beta   90.00
_cell.angle_gamma   90.00
#
_symmetry.space_group_name_H-M   'P 1'
#
loop_
_entity.id
_entity.type
_entity.pdbx_description
1 polymer ?
#
loop_
_entity_poly.entity_id
_entity_poly.type
_entity_poly.pdbx_seq_one_letter_code
_entity_poly.pdbx_strand_id
1 'polypeptide(L)'
;MYICRETLVIMGGSGCGKSTLLRHIIGSMKPTSGSVKIFGEEITVMNEQEISNVRRRFGMLFQSGALLASLTVGENVALPLLEHTENTLDEIEEIVREKLQMVGLTGFENLKPAEISG
;
A
#
# COMPACT_ATOMS: atom_id res chain seq x y z
N MET A 1 -17.31 -17.10 0.75
CA MET A 1 -16.31 -16.07 0.38
C MET A 1 -14.95 -16.77 0.31
N TYR A 2 -14.46 -17.08 -0.88
CA TYR A 2 -13.18 -17.77 -1.06
C TYR A 2 -12.04 -16.75 -0.84
N ILE A 3 -11.30 -16.88 0.25
CA ILE A 3 -10.06 -16.12 0.45
C ILE A 3 -8.99 -16.88 -0.33
N CYS A 4 -8.58 -16.36 -1.49
CA CYS A 4 -7.46 -16.94 -2.23
C CYS A 4 -6.17 -16.65 -1.45
N ARG A 5 -5.59 -17.67 -0.80
CA ARG A 5 -4.31 -17.57 -0.07
C ARG A 5 -3.16 -18.08 -0.92
N GLU A 6 -2.98 -17.47 -2.08
CA GLU A 6 -1.87 -17.80 -2.97
C GLU A 6 -0.75 -16.75 -2.83
N THR A 7 0.49 -17.22 -2.71
CA THR A 7 1.67 -16.35 -2.74
C THR A 7 2.36 -16.54 -4.09
N LEU A 8 2.34 -15.50 -4.91
CA LEU A 8 3.05 -15.49 -6.18
C LEU A 8 4.39 -14.79 -6.02
N VAL A 9 5.47 -15.44 -6.48
CA VAL A 9 6.83 -14.89 -6.45
C VAL A 9 7.31 -14.66 -7.88
N ILE A 10 7.78 -13.44 -8.17
CA ILE A 10 8.34 -13.06 -9.48
C ILE A 10 9.85 -12.90 -9.34
N MET A 11 10.61 -13.81 -9.95
CA MET A 11 12.08 -13.82 -9.91
C MET A 11 12.69 -13.55 -11.30
N GLY A 12 13.88 -12.96 -11.31
CA GLY A 12 14.64 -12.67 -12.54
C GLY A 12 15.79 -11.71 -12.30
N GLY A 13 16.75 -11.64 -13.23
CA GLY A 13 17.94 -10.79 -13.13
C GLY A 13 17.64 -9.30 -12.93
N SER A 14 18.63 -8.52 -12.48
CA SER A 14 18.47 -7.06 -12.36
C SER A 14 18.12 -6.45 -13.72
N GLY A 15 17.22 -5.46 -13.74
CA GLY A 15 16.82 -4.79 -14.98
C GLY A 15 15.85 -5.56 -15.90
N CYS A 16 15.43 -6.79 -15.57
CA CYS A 16 14.52 -7.57 -16.43
C CYS A 16 13.04 -7.11 -16.44
N GLY A 17 12.73 -5.97 -15.82
CA GLY A 17 11.38 -5.38 -15.86
C GLY A 17 10.42 -5.78 -14.73
N LYS A 18 10.86 -6.48 -13.67
CA LYS A 18 10.00 -6.85 -12.52
C LYS A 18 9.28 -5.65 -11.90
N SER A 19 10.01 -4.58 -11.63
CA SER A 19 9.43 -3.35 -11.05
C SER A 19 8.49 -2.67 -12.02
N THR A 20 8.76 -2.74 -13.33
CA THR A 20 7.85 -2.24 -14.38
C THR A 20 6.56 -3.05 -14.41
N LEU A 21 6.64 -4.38 -14.32
CA LEU A 21 5.47 -5.25 -14.21
C LEU A 21 4.63 -4.92 -12.98
N LEU A 22 5.26 -4.75 -11.81
CA LEU A 22 4.55 -4.34 -10.59
C LEU A 22 3.88 -2.97 -10.75
N ARG A 23 4.52 -2.01 -11.42
CA ARG A 23 3.94 -0.69 -11.73
C ARG A 23 2.70 -0.77 -12.63
N HIS A 24 2.69 -1.69 -13.60
CA HIS A 24 1.51 -1.97 -14.41
C HIS A 24 0.38 -2.59 -13.58
N ILE A 25 0.71 -3.53 -12.69
CA ILE A 25 -0.27 -4.14 -11.78
C ILE A 25 -0.88 -3.06 -10.88
N ILE A 26 -0.10 -2.23 -10.20
CA ILE A 26 -0.67 -1.20 -9.31
C ILE A 26 -1.36 -0.02 -10.05
N GLY A 27 -1.42 -0.04 -11.38
CA GLY A 27 -2.01 1.03 -12.19
C GLY A 27 -1.20 2.33 -12.23
N SER A 28 0.04 2.33 -11.72
CA SER A 28 0.93 3.50 -11.75
C SER A 28 1.57 3.74 -13.13
N MET A 29 1.51 2.75 -14.03
CA MET A 29 2.01 2.85 -15.39
C MET A 29 1.06 2.12 -16.33
N LYS A 30 0.60 2.77 -17.40
CA LYS A 30 -0.21 2.10 -18.43
C LYS A 30 0.68 1.27 -19.36
N PRO A 31 0.30 0.03 -19.69
CA PRO A 31 1.02 -0.77 -20.68
C PRO A 31 0.84 -0.17 -22.08
N THR A 32 1.84 -0.33 -22.94
CA THR A 32 1.75 0.09 -24.35
C THR A 32 0.68 -0.70 -25.11
N SER A 33 0.49 -1.97 -24.75
CA SER A 33 -0.54 -2.86 -25.29
C SER A 33 -0.87 -3.97 -24.28
N GLY A 34 -2.04 -4.59 -24.43
CA GLY A 34 -2.53 -5.65 -23.53
C GLY A 34 -3.58 -5.17 -22.53
N SER A 35 -3.86 -6.00 -21.54
CA SER A 35 -4.90 -5.78 -20.53
C SER A 35 -4.41 -6.17 -19.14
N VAL A 36 -4.84 -5.43 -18.12
CA VAL A 36 -4.58 -5.70 -16.71
C VAL A 36 -5.92 -5.68 -15.98
N LYS A 37 -6.28 -6.80 -15.35
CA LYS A 37 -7.50 -6.94 -14.57
C LYS A 37 -7.18 -7.16 -13.10
N ILE A 38 -7.79 -6.36 -12.23
CA ILE A 38 -7.62 -6.48 -10.78
C ILE A 38 -9.00 -6.51 -10.14
N PHE A 39 -9.22 -7.50 -9.28
CA PHE A 39 -10.53 -7.75 -8.66
C PHE A 39 -11.70 -7.88 -9.66
N GLY A 40 -11.42 -8.36 -10.88
CA GLY A 40 -12.40 -8.48 -11.95
C GLY A 40 -12.58 -7.23 -12.82
N GLU A 41 -11.95 -6.11 -12.46
CA GLU A 41 -12.09 -4.83 -13.15
C GLU A 41 -10.92 -4.60 -14.12
N GLU A 42 -11.20 -4.11 -15.33
CA GLU A 42 -10.19 -3.79 -16.34
C GLU A 42 -9.59 -2.41 -16.06
N ILE A 43 -8.37 -2.37 -15.50
CA ILE A 43 -7.74 -1.12 -15.07
C ILE A 43 -7.01 -0.37 -16.19
N THR A 44 -6.75 -1.02 -17.34
CA THR A 44 -5.96 -0.43 -18.44
C THR A 44 -6.66 0.77 -19.07
N VAL A 45 -8.00 0.73 -19.10
CA VAL A 45 -8.84 1.76 -19.71
C VAL A 45 -9.32 2.80 -18.71
N MET A 46 -9.06 2.60 -17.41
CA MET A 46 -9.54 3.48 -16.35
C MET A 46 -8.81 4.84 -16.37
N ASN A 47 -9.53 5.86 -15.91
CA ASN A 47 -8.97 7.15 -15.58
C ASN A 47 -8.39 7.16 -14.14
N GLU A 48 -7.75 8.27 -13.75
CA GLU A 48 -7.05 8.37 -12.46
C GLU A 48 -7.99 8.21 -11.25
N GLN A 49 -9.22 8.71 -11.34
CA GLN A 49 -10.21 8.62 -10.26
C GLN A 49 -10.68 7.17 -10.08
N GLU A 50 -10.95 6.47 -11.18
CA GLU A 50 -11.32 5.05 -11.18
C GLU A 50 -10.19 4.18 -10.61
N ILE A 51 -8.95 4.39 -11.06
CA ILE A 51 -7.78 3.65 -10.55
C ILE A 51 -7.54 3.97 -9.06
N SER A 52 -7.82 5.20 -8.61
CA SER A 52 -7.72 5.58 -7.19
C SER A 52 -8.63 4.71 -6.31
N ASN A 53 -9.87 4.44 -6.75
CA ASN A 53 -10.80 3.57 -6.03
C ASN A 53 -10.28 2.13 -5.95
N VAL A 54 -9.69 1.61 -7.02
CA VAL A 54 -9.09 0.26 -7.02
C VAL A 54 -7.89 0.18 -6.08
N ARG A 55 -7.03 1.22 -6.04
CA ARG A 55 -5.85 1.30 -5.16
C ARG A 55 -6.19 1.26 -3.68
N ARG A 56 -7.39 1.70 -3.26
CA ARG A 56 -7.83 1.59 -1.86
C ARG A 56 -8.02 0.14 -1.38
N ARG A 57 -8.10 -0.83 -2.30
CA ARG A 57 -8.38 -2.24 -2.00
C ARG A 57 -7.12 -3.08 -1.78
N PHE A 58 -5.93 -2.52 -1.99
CA PHE A 58 -4.67 -3.24 -1.78
C PHE A 58 -3.57 -2.32 -1.25
N GLY A 59 -2.62 -2.90 -0.51
CA GLY A 59 -1.43 -2.19 -0.04
C GLY A 59 -0.21 -2.50 -0.91
N MET A 60 0.73 -1.57 -0.96
CA MET A 60 2.05 -1.77 -1.56
C MET A 60 3.14 -1.44 -0.53
N LEU A 61 4.12 -2.32 -0.40
CA LEU A 61 5.34 -2.06 0.35
C LEU A 61 6.49 -1.85 -0.64
N PHE A 62 7.21 -0.75 -0.49
CA PHE A 62 8.37 -0.42 -1.31
C PHE A 62 9.67 -0.96 -0.70
N GLN A 63 10.63 -1.31 -1.54
CA GLN A 63 11.90 -1.92 -1.11
C GLN A 63 12.68 -1.06 -0.11
N SER A 64 12.67 0.27 -0.26
CA SER A 64 13.38 1.20 0.62
C SER A 64 12.52 1.76 1.76
N GLY A 65 11.30 1.24 1.97
CA GLY A 65 10.26 1.96 2.70
C GLY A 65 9.84 3.24 1.96
N ALA A 66 8.61 3.69 2.17
CA ALA A 66 8.10 4.94 1.60
C ALA A 66 7.47 5.81 2.68
N LEU A 67 8.03 5.76 3.90
CA LEU A 67 7.54 6.52 5.04
C LEU A 67 7.85 8.01 4.85
N LEU A 68 6.88 8.85 5.18
CA LEU A 68 7.05 10.29 5.22
C LEU A 68 7.86 10.66 6.47
N ALA A 69 9.09 11.12 6.26
CA ALA A 69 10.04 11.44 7.33
C ALA A 69 9.55 12.58 8.25
N SER A 70 8.69 13.46 7.74
CA SER A 70 8.07 14.53 8.53
C SER A 70 7.01 14.02 9.50
N LEU A 71 6.48 12.82 9.29
CA LEU A 71 5.42 12.21 10.10
C LEU A 71 5.99 11.19 11.08
N THR A 72 5.33 10.97 12.22
CA THR A 72 5.64 9.85 13.11
C THR A 72 5.21 8.52 12.49
N VAL A 73 5.64 7.41 13.07
CA VAL A 73 5.21 6.07 12.67
C VAL A 73 3.68 5.95 12.75
N GLY A 74 3.07 6.44 13.84
CA GLY A 74 1.62 6.46 14.00
C GLY A 74 0.92 7.31 12.94
N GLU A 75 1.44 8.51 12.66
CA GLU A 75 0.90 9.39 11.62
C GLU A 75 1.00 8.78 10.21
N ASN A 76 2.09 8.06 9.91
CA ASN A 76 2.23 7.35 8.64
C ASN A 76 1.18 6.23 8.47
N VAL A 77 0.87 5.51 9.55
CA VAL A 77 -0.16 4.44 9.53
C VAL A 77 -1.57 5.03 9.52
N ALA A 78 -1.78 6.19 10.17
CA ALA A 78 -3.06 6.89 10.22
C ALA A 78 -3.43 7.56 8.88
N LEU A 79 -2.44 8.00 8.10
CA LEU A 79 -2.65 8.83 6.92
C LEU A 79 -3.67 8.25 5.91
N PRO A 80 -3.62 6.96 5.52
CA PRO A 80 -4.60 6.40 4.59
C PRO A 80 -6.02 6.38 5.16
N LEU A 81 -6.17 6.26 6.49
CA LEU A 81 -7.48 6.29 7.15
C LEU A 81 -8.04 7.72 7.12
N LEU A 82 -7.22 8.70 7.47
CA LEU A 82 -7.59 10.12 7.43
C LEU A 82 -8.03 10.60 6.04
N GLU A 83 -7.40 10.08 4.98
CA GLU A 83 -7.69 10.51 3.61
C GLU A 83 -8.87 9.76 2.95
N HIS A 84 -9.18 8.54 3.41
CA HIS A 84 -10.06 7.64 2.66
C HIS A 84 -11.20 7.02 3.47
N THR A 85 -11.36 7.37 4.75
CA THR A 85 -12.49 6.94 5.58
C THR A 85 -13.16 8.14 6.26
N GLU A 86 -14.35 7.91 6.81
CA GLU A 86 -15.08 8.88 7.64
C GLU A 86 -14.90 8.58 9.14
N ASN A 87 -13.81 7.89 9.50
CA ASN A 87 -13.57 7.50 10.88
C ASN A 87 -13.31 8.70 11.78
N THR A 88 -13.75 8.59 13.03
CA THR A 88 -13.39 9.56 14.07
C THR A 88 -11.91 9.42 14.43
N LEU A 89 -11.33 10.46 15.04
CA LEU A 89 -9.93 10.40 15.48
C LEU A 89 -9.68 9.25 16.47
N ASP A 90 -10.64 9.00 17.38
CA ASP A 90 -10.55 7.91 18.36
C ASP A 90 -10.54 6.53 17.68
N GLU A 91 -11.39 6.32 16.66
CA GLU A 91 -11.41 5.09 15.85
C GLU A 91 -10.09 4.89 15.09
N ILE A 92 -9.54 5.97 14.52
CA ILE A 92 -8.27 5.92 13.80
C ILE A 92 -7.13 5.56 14.76
N GLU A 93 -7.10 6.16 15.95
CA GLU A 93 -6.09 5.87 16.97
C GLU A 93 -6.13 4.39 17.40
N GLU A 94 -7.34 3.84 17.59
CA GLU A 94 -7.52 2.43 17.91
C GLU A 94 -7.00 1.53 16.79
N ILE A 95 -7.38 1.79 15.54
CA ILE A 95 -6.90 1.02 14.38
C ILE A 95 -5.37 1.09 14.27
N VAL A 96 -4.78 2.29 14.41
CA VAL A 96 -3.33 2.48 14.32
C VAL A 96 -2.61 1.66 15.41
N ARG A 97 -3.11 1.71 16.64
CA ARG A 97 -2.56 0.94 17.77
C ARG A 97 -2.60 -0.56 17.48
N GLU A 98 -3.74 -1.06 16.99
CA GLU A 98 -3.87 -2.47 16.59
C GLU A 98 -2.89 -2.85 15.48
N LYS A 99 -2.76 -2.03 14.42
CA LYS A 99 -1.84 -2.33 13.31
C LYS A 99 -0.38 -2.34 13.75
N LEU A 100 0.02 -1.43 14.63
CA LEU A 100 1.38 -1.39 15.16
C LEU A 100 1.65 -2.57 16.09
N GLN A 101 0.67 -3.00 16.87
CA GLN A 101 0.78 -4.22 17.66
C GLN A 101 1.00 -5.47 16.79
N MET A 102 0.30 -5.58 15.66
CA MET A 102 0.46 -6.72 14.73
C MET A 102 1.87 -6.86 14.16
N VAL A 103 2.63 -5.76 14.07
CA VAL A 103 4.01 -5.74 13.56
C VAL A 103 5.06 -5.59 14.66
N GLY A 104 4.67 -5.65 15.94
CA GLY A 104 5.58 -5.59 17.08
C GLY A 104 6.13 -4.19 17.40
N LEU A 105 5.43 -3.13 16.99
CA LEU A 105 5.83 -1.72 17.16
C LEU A 105 4.99 -0.98 18.22
N THR A 106 4.39 -1.70 19.17
CA THR A 106 3.65 -1.08 20.28
C THR A 106 4.55 -0.14 21.09
N GLY A 107 4.12 1.11 21.29
CA GLY A 107 4.89 2.14 22.00
C GLY A 107 5.81 2.99 21.11
N PHE A 108 5.89 2.71 19.81
CA PHE A 108 6.71 3.45 18.84
C PHE A 108 5.90 4.47 18.02
N GLU A 109 4.62 4.67 18.35
CA GLU A 109 3.66 5.50 17.59
C GLU A 109 4.15 6.93 17.40
N ASN A 110 4.83 7.47 18.42
CA ASN A 110 5.26 8.87 18.48
C ASN A 110 6.68 9.10 17.92
N LEU A 111 7.37 8.04 17.51
CA LEU A 111 8.72 8.14 16.95
C LEU A 111 8.68 8.47 15.47
N LYS A 112 9.70 9.17 14.98
CA LYS A 112 9.94 9.39 13.56
C LYS A 112 10.56 8.15 12.90
N PRO A 113 10.38 7.96 11.58
CA PRO A 113 10.99 6.84 10.84
C PRO A 113 12.50 6.71 11.03
N ALA A 114 13.22 7.83 11.26
CA ALA A 114 14.67 7.81 11.49
C ALA A 114 15.08 7.31 12.89
N GLU A 115 14.13 7.23 13.83
CA GLU A 115 14.36 6.82 15.23
C GLU A 115 14.11 5.32 15.44
N ILE A 116 13.64 4.61 14.41
CA ILE A 116 13.43 3.17 14.42
C ILE A 116 14.46 2.47 13.54
N SER A 117 14.97 1.32 13.99
CA SER A 117 15.85 0.48 13.19
C SER A 117 15.05 -0.22 12.09
N GLY A 118 15.59 -0.24 10.87
CA GLY A 118 15.04 -1.01 9.74
C GLY A 118 15.30 -2.51 9.83
#